data_AF-A0A512HT30-F1
#
_entry.id   AF-A0A512HT30-F1
#
_cell.length_a   1.000
_cell.length_b   1.000
_cell.length_c   1.000
_cell.angle_alpha   90.00
_cell.angle_beta   90.00
_cell.angle_gamma   90.00
#
_symmetry.space_group_name_H-M   'P 1'
#
loop_
_entity.id
_entity.type
_entity.pdbx_description
1 polymer ?
#
loop_
_entity_poly.entity_id
_entity_poly.type
_entity_poly.pdbx_seq_one_letter_code
_entity_poly.pdbx_strand_id
1 'polypeptide(L)'
;MGKLNMPDAVGSAMGSLGEYLRDQRTQAQMSLRQLAELADVSNPYLSQIERGLRKPSAEVLQQIAKALRISAESLYVRAGILDAEQSGAYLVEDVIDRDPRLTARQKAALRDIYRSFVGTADLEERP
;
A
#
# COMPACT_ATOMS: atom_id res chain seq x y z
N MET A 1 28.27 17.90 21.75
CA MET A 1 27.39 16.75 21.44
C MET A 1 25.98 17.27 21.20
N GLY A 2 25.63 17.50 19.93
CA GLY A 2 24.35 18.09 19.53
C GLY A 2 23.22 17.08 19.60
N LYS A 3 22.09 17.49 20.18
CA LYS A 3 20.84 16.73 20.22
C LYS A 3 20.35 16.52 18.78
N LEU A 4 20.20 15.26 18.37
CA LEU A 4 19.49 14.89 17.15
C LEU A 4 18.00 15.17 17.37
N ASN A 5 17.55 16.29 16.85
CA ASN A 5 16.14 16.61 16.67
C ASN A 5 15.67 15.81 15.44
N MET A 6 14.79 14.84 15.63
CA MET A 6 14.11 14.12 14.54
C MET A 6 12.85 14.93 14.17
N PRO A 7 12.77 15.59 13.01
CA PRO A 7 11.53 16.25 12.60
C PRO A 7 10.53 15.22 12.06
N ASP A 8 9.34 15.18 12.67
CA ASP A 8 8.03 14.96 12.05
C ASP A 8 7.86 13.87 10.95
N ALA A 9 8.40 12.66 11.15
CA ALA A 9 8.15 11.54 10.22
C ALA A 9 6.65 11.16 10.10
N VAL A 10 5.84 11.43 11.14
CA VAL A 10 4.41 11.09 11.20
C VAL A 10 3.56 11.94 10.24
N GLY A 11 4.01 13.14 9.87
CA GLY A 11 3.29 14.03 8.94
C GLY A 11 3.36 13.59 7.47
N SER A 12 4.41 12.86 7.09
CA SER A 12 4.65 12.43 5.70
C SER A 12 3.84 11.20 5.26
N ALA A 13 3.59 10.26 6.19
CA ALA A 13 2.86 9.03 5.90
C ALA A 13 1.34 9.23 5.72
N MET A 14 0.73 10.18 6.44
CA MET A 14 -0.71 10.48 6.26
C MET A 14 -1.00 11.24 4.97
N GLY A 15 -0.07 12.10 4.53
CA GLY A 15 -0.15 12.73 3.20
C GLY A 15 -0.16 11.69 2.07
N SER A 16 0.72 10.68 2.17
CA SER A 16 0.83 9.63 1.16
C SER A 16 -0.38 8.67 1.12
N LEU A 17 -1.05 8.41 2.26
CA LEU A 17 -2.28 7.62 2.29
C LEU A 17 -3.47 8.38 1.69
N GLY A 18 -3.66 9.64 2.08
CA GLY A 18 -4.78 10.46 1.63
C GLY A 18 -4.77 10.67 0.11
N GLU A 19 -3.60 11.02 -0.43
CA GLU A 19 -3.38 11.16 -1.87
C GLU A 19 -3.60 9.83 -2.61
N TYR A 20 -3.04 8.73 -2.09
CA TYR A 20 -3.23 7.41 -2.69
C TYR A 20 -4.71 7.01 -2.76
N LEU A 21 -5.49 7.24 -1.70
CA LEU A 21 -6.92 6.94 -1.70
C LEU A 21 -7.69 7.77 -2.73
N ARG A 22 -7.34 9.06 -2.85
CA ARG A 22 -7.91 9.95 -3.87
C ARG A 22 -7.61 9.46 -5.28
N ASP A 23 -6.39 9.00 -5.52
CA ASP A 23 -5.96 8.49 -6.82
C ASP A 23 -6.69 7.19 -7.18
N GLN A 24 -6.73 6.22 -6.25
CA GLN A 24 -7.45 4.97 -6.44
C GLN A 24 -8.94 5.20 -6.71
N ARG A 25 -9.56 6.13 -5.96
CA ARG A 25 -10.97 6.51 -6.19
C ARG A 25 -11.18 7.10 -7.59
N THR A 26 -10.26 7.96 -8.03
CA THR A 26 -10.36 8.63 -9.33
C THR A 26 -10.12 7.65 -10.49
N GLN A 27 -9.17 6.73 -10.35
CA GLN A 27 -8.92 5.63 -11.30
C GLN A 27 -10.13 4.70 -11.41
N ALA A 28 -10.81 4.44 -10.29
CA ALA A 28 -12.06 3.69 -10.26
C ALA A 28 -13.28 4.49 -10.77
N GLN A 29 -13.08 5.73 -11.23
CA GLN A 29 -14.14 6.65 -11.70
C GLN A 29 -15.26 6.87 -10.68
N MET A 30 -14.92 6.81 -9.39
CA MET A 30 -15.87 7.01 -8.30
C MET A 30 -15.85 8.46 -7.82
N SER A 31 -17.03 9.04 -7.62
CA SER A 31 -17.16 10.25 -6.83
C SER A 31 -16.85 9.97 -5.36
N LEU A 32 -16.47 11.01 -4.61
CA LEU A 32 -16.27 10.90 -3.16
C LEU A 32 -17.53 10.36 -2.45
N ARG A 33 -18.72 10.72 -2.95
CA ARG A 33 -19.99 10.26 -2.39
C ARG A 33 -20.21 8.76 -2.62
N GLN A 34 -19.96 8.29 -3.84
CA GLN A 34 -20.09 6.86 -4.16
C GLN A 34 -19.12 6.00 -3.35
N LEU A 35 -17.85 6.42 -3.19
CA LEU A 35 -16.90 5.67 -2.37
C LEU A 35 -17.34 5.64 -0.91
N ALA A 36 -17.81 6.76 -0.36
CA ALA A 36 -18.30 6.84 1.00
C ALA A 36 -19.49 5.89 1.24
N GLU A 37 -20.45 5.87 0.32
CA GLU A 37 -21.61 4.97 0.36
C GLU A 37 -21.19 3.49 0.28
N LEU A 38 -20.28 3.13 -0.63
CA LEU A 38 -19.79 1.75 -0.79
C LEU A 38 -18.93 1.27 0.39
N ALA A 39 -18.17 2.17 1.00
CA ALA A 39 -17.33 1.89 2.15
C ALA A 39 -18.07 2.03 3.49
N ASP A 40 -19.38 2.33 3.49
CA ASP A 40 -20.19 2.53 4.70
C ASP A 40 -19.57 3.55 5.69
N VAL A 41 -19.07 4.66 5.14
CA VAL A 41 -18.51 5.78 5.91
C VAL A 41 -19.18 7.09 5.52
N SER A 42 -19.14 8.07 6.42
CA SER A 42 -19.68 9.40 6.08
C SER A 42 -18.80 10.11 5.04
N ASN A 43 -19.43 10.77 4.07
CA ASN A 43 -18.74 11.56 3.06
C ASN A 43 -17.81 12.65 3.65
N PRO A 44 -18.20 13.40 4.71
CA PRO A 44 -17.30 14.34 5.38
C PRO A 44 -16.06 13.68 5.98
N TYR A 45 -16.20 12.47 6.54
CA TYR A 45 -15.09 11.75 7.13
C TYR A 45 -14.11 11.26 6.07
N LEU A 46 -14.60 10.67 4.97
CA LEU A 46 -13.76 10.28 3.84
C LEU A 46 -13.01 11.48 3.24
N SER A 47 -13.68 12.64 3.12
CA SER A 47 -13.03 13.89 2.68
C SER A 47 -11.87 14.31 3.58
N GLN A 48 -12.00 14.11 4.90
CA GLN A 48 -10.93 14.43 5.84
C GLN A 48 -9.76 13.44 5.72
N ILE A 49 -10.04 12.16 5.44
CA ILE A 49 -9.01 11.14 5.21
C ILE A 49 -8.22 11.46 3.94
N GLU A 50 -8.87 11.74 2.80
CA GLU A 50 -8.18 12.05 1.52
C GLU A 50 -7.30 13.31 1.60
N ARG A 51 -7.58 14.21 2.55
CA ARG A 51 -6.77 15.42 2.79
C ARG A 51 -5.69 15.23 3.87
N GLY A 52 -5.54 14.02 4.40
CA GLY A 52 -4.61 13.75 5.50
C GLY A 52 -4.99 14.38 6.84
N LEU A 53 -6.23 14.88 7.00
CA LEU A 53 -6.70 15.57 8.20
C LEU A 53 -7.19 14.61 9.30
N ARG A 54 -7.49 13.36 8.93
CA ARG A 54 -7.95 12.33 9.86
C ARG A 54 -7.26 11.00 9.58
N LYS A 55 -6.87 10.33 10.67
CA LYS A 55 -6.33 8.97 10.61
C LYS A 55 -7.50 7.97 10.66
N PRO A 56 -7.68 7.13 9.64
CA PRO A 56 -8.68 6.07 9.66
C PRO A 56 -8.30 4.94 10.61
N SER A 57 -9.29 4.21 11.13
CA SER A 57 -9.07 2.93 11.82
C SER A 57 -8.76 1.81 10.82
N ALA A 58 -8.24 0.68 11.31
CA ALA A 58 -8.03 -0.50 10.47
C ALA A 58 -9.33 -1.00 9.82
N GLU A 59 -10.44 -0.99 10.57
CA GLU A 59 -11.77 -1.37 10.06
C GLU A 59 -12.22 -0.46 8.89
N VAL A 60 -12.06 0.85 9.04
CA VAL A 60 -12.37 1.83 7.98
C VAL A 60 -11.49 1.59 6.75
N LEU A 61 -10.21 1.28 6.94
CA LEU A 61 -9.32 0.94 5.83
C LEU A 61 -9.74 -0.35 5.12
N GLN A 62 -10.24 -1.37 5.83
CA GLN A 62 -10.79 -2.57 5.19
C GLN A 62 -12.03 -2.28 4.36
N GLN A 63 -12.94 -1.46 4.89
CA GLN A 63 -14.15 -1.07 4.18
C GLN A 63 -13.82 -0.30 2.90
N ILE A 64 -12.89 0.66 2.98
CA ILE A 64 -12.42 1.44 1.83
C ILE A 64 -11.70 0.54 0.82
N ALA A 65 -10.83 -0.37 1.27
CA ALA A 65 -10.14 -1.32 0.40
C ALA A 65 -11.12 -2.22 -0.36
N LYS A 66 -12.15 -2.73 0.34
CA LYS A 66 -13.21 -3.53 -0.25
C LYS A 66 -14.02 -2.75 -1.30
N ALA A 67 -14.37 -1.50 -1.00
CA ALA A 67 -15.10 -0.64 -1.93
C ALA A 67 -14.29 -0.32 -3.20
N LEU A 68 -12.99 -0.09 -3.05
CA LEU A 68 -12.05 0.15 -4.15
C LEU A 68 -11.56 -1.14 -4.84
N ARG A 69 -11.86 -2.31 -4.28
CA ARG A 69 -11.38 -3.63 -4.75
C ARG A 69 -9.84 -3.72 -4.80
N ILE A 70 -9.18 -3.17 -3.78
CA ILE A 70 -7.73 -3.22 -3.61
C ILE A 70 -7.35 -3.98 -2.35
N SER A 71 -6.06 -4.29 -2.18
CA SER A 71 -5.56 -4.92 -0.96
C SER A 71 -5.62 -3.96 0.23
N ALA A 72 -6.25 -4.41 1.32
CA ALA A 72 -6.24 -3.68 2.60
C ALA A 72 -4.83 -3.57 3.18
N GLU A 73 -3.97 -4.57 2.92
CA GLU A 73 -2.58 -4.59 3.34
C GLU A 73 -1.81 -3.40 2.79
N SER A 74 -1.99 -3.08 1.50
CA SER A 74 -1.36 -1.91 0.87
C SER A 74 -1.77 -0.60 1.54
N LEU A 75 -3.00 -0.51 2.05
CA LEU A 75 -3.46 0.64 2.82
C LEU A 75 -2.86 0.67 4.22
N TYR A 76 -2.71 -0.48 4.87
CA TYR A 76 -2.12 -0.57 6.20
C TYR A 76 -0.65 -0.16 6.23
N VAL A 77 0.12 -0.58 5.22
CA VAL A 77 1.52 -0.17 5.07
C VAL A 77 1.61 1.34 4.92
N ARG A 78 0.81 1.93 4.03
CA ARG A 78 0.76 3.39 3.82
C ARG A 78 0.25 4.16 5.04
N ALA A 79 -0.66 3.57 5.81
CA ALA A 79 -1.16 4.13 7.07
C ALA A 79 -0.17 4.00 8.24
N GLY A 80 0.96 3.30 8.05
CA GLY A 80 1.92 2.98 9.11
C GLY A 80 1.35 2.07 10.19
N ILE A 81 0.35 1.26 9.86
CA ILE A 81 -0.26 0.25 10.75
C ILE A 81 0.52 -1.07 10.65
N LEU A 82 1.10 -1.35 9.48
CA LEU A 82 1.96 -2.50 9.22
C LEU A 82 3.30 -1.99 8.72
N ASP A 83 4.39 -2.48 9.31
CA ASP A 83 5.73 -2.21 8.79
C ASP A 83 5.89 -2.95 7.46
N ALA A 84 6.38 -2.27 6.42
CA ALA A 84 6.54 -2.87 5.09
C ALA A 84 7.41 -4.15 5.11
N GLU A 85 8.40 -4.21 6.01
CA GLU A 85 9.26 -5.38 6.22
C GLU A 85 8.54 -6.54 6.94
N GLN A 86 7.57 -6.25 7.81
CA GLN A 86 6.78 -7.26 8.53
C GLN A 86 5.54 -7.69 7.76
N SER A 87 5.00 -6.82 6.91
CA SER A 87 3.83 -7.11 6.10
C SER A 87 4.13 -8.25 5.13
N GLY A 88 5.39 -8.40 4.69
CA GLY A 88 5.82 -9.58 3.95
C GLY A 88 4.80 -9.94 2.89
N ALA A 89 4.33 -8.95 2.11
CA ALA A 89 3.52 -9.18 0.93
C ALA A 89 4.31 -10.18 0.13
N TYR A 90 3.93 -11.48 0.20
CA TYR A 90 4.83 -12.60 -0.03
C TYR A 90 5.83 -12.22 -1.10
N LEU A 91 7.11 -12.05 -0.75
CA LEU A 91 8.09 -11.71 -1.76
C LEU A 91 7.89 -12.75 -2.85
N VAL A 92 7.82 -12.36 -4.11
CA VAL A 92 7.47 -13.31 -5.19
C VAL A 92 8.35 -14.57 -5.10
N GLU A 93 9.57 -14.41 -4.59
CA GLU A 93 10.48 -15.48 -4.19
C GLU A 93 9.92 -16.46 -3.13
N ASP A 94 9.28 -16.00 -2.06
CA ASP A 94 8.61 -16.83 -1.05
C ASP A 94 7.46 -17.68 -1.65
N VAL A 95 6.70 -17.10 -2.59
CA VAL A 95 5.64 -17.82 -3.31
C VAL A 95 6.26 -18.89 -4.20
N ILE A 96 7.33 -18.55 -4.93
CA ILE A 96 8.10 -19.49 -5.76
C ILE A 96 8.65 -20.64 -4.91
N ASP A 97 9.17 -20.34 -3.71
CA ASP A 97 9.76 -21.35 -2.83
C ASP A 97 8.73 -22.33 -2.26
N ARG A 98 7.51 -21.86 -2.01
CA ARG A 98 6.43 -22.68 -1.44
C ARG A 98 5.59 -23.45 -2.48
N ASP A 99 5.74 -23.20 -3.78
CA ASP A 99 4.97 -23.92 -4.81
C ASP A 99 5.44 -25.39 -4.92
N PRO A 100 4.57 -26.38 -4.63
CA PRO A 100 4.93 -27.80 -4.69
C PRO A 100 5.02 -28.35 -6.11
N ARG A 101 4.52 -27.62 -7.12
CA ARG A 101 4.56 -28.04 -8.53
C ARG A 101 5.91 -27.76 -9.19
N LEU A 102 6.76 -26.96 -8.54
CA LEU A 102 8.06 -26.55 -9.06
C LEU A 102 9.19 -27.41 -8.50
N THR A 103 10.06 -27.88 -9.39
CA THR A 103 11.35 -28.46 -9.03
C THR A 103 12.31 -27.39 -8.53
N ALA A 104 13.35 -27.79 -7.78
CA ALA A 104 14.38 -26.87 -7.30
C ALA A 104 15.03 -26.04 -8.42
N ARG A 105 15.26 -26.65 -9.60
CA ARG A 105 15.81 -25.95 -10.77
C ARG A 105 14.85 -24.90 -11.33
N GLN A 106 13.55 -25.20 -11.38
CA GLN A 106 12.54 -24.25 -11.85
C GLN A 106 12.37 -23.08 -10.88
N LYS A 107 12.45 -23.33 -9.57
CA LYS A 107 12.44 -22.28 -8.54
C LYS A 107 13.62 -21.32 -8.71
N ALA A 108 14.81 -21.86 -8.91
CA ALA A 108 16.01 -21.06 -9.16
C ALA A 108 15.86 -20.18 -10.42
N ALA A 109 15.43 -20.76 -11.54
CA ALA A 109 15.23 -20.02 -12.79
C ALA A 109 14.19 -18.89 -12.66
N LEU A 110 13.08 -19.14 -11.98
CA LEU A 110 12.04 -18.12 -11.75
C LEU A 110 12.53 -16.96 -10.88
N ARG A 111 13.35 -17.24 -9.84
CA ARG A 111 13.97 -16.18 -9.05
C ARG A 111 14.94 -15.35 -9.86
N ASP A 112 15.79 -15.99 -10.67
CA ASP A 112 16.77 -15.27 -11.50
C ASP A 112 16.07 -14.32 -12.48
N ILE A 113 15.01 -14.81 -13.13
CA ILE A 113 14.16 -13.99 -14.02
C ILE A 113 13.50 -12.85 -13.24
N TYR A 114 12.87 -13.16 -12.10
CA TYR A 114 12.22 -12.15 -11.26
C TYR A 114 13.20 -11.05 -10.84
N ARG A 115 14.37 -11.42 -10.30
CA ARG A 115 15.46 -10.49 -9.95
C ARG A 115 15.95 -9.67 -11.13
N SER A 116 15.97 -10.23 -12.34
CA SER A 116 16.35 -9.47 -13.53
C SER A 116 15.37 -8.35 -13.86
N PHE A 117 14.09 -8.52 -13.53
CA PHE A 117 13.05 -7.49 -13.73
C PHE A 117 12.98 -6.48 -12.59
N VAL A 118 13.14 -6.92 -11.33
CA VAL A 118 13.07 -6.01 -10.18
C VAL A 118 14.39 -5.31 -9.88
N GLY A 119 15.53 -5.95 -10.16
CA GLY A 119 16.87 -5.39 -9.94
C GLY A 119 17.32 -4.39 -11.01
N THR A 120 16.62 -4.31 -12.14
CA THR A 120 16.82 -3.26 -13.17
C THR A 120 15.94 -2.03 -12.93
N ALA A 121 14.80 -2.19 -12.26
CA ALA A 121 13.86 -1.09 -11.98
C ALA A 121 14.42 -0.02 -11.02
N ASP A 122 15.40 -0.37 -10.17
CA ASP A 122 16.02 0.58 -9.22
C ASP A 122 16.98 1.61 -9.88
N LEU A 123 17.33 1.44 -11.17
CA LEU A 123 18.31 2.29 -11.85
C LEU A 123 17.73 3.23 -12.93
N GLU A 124 16.51 3.00 -13.43
CA GLU A 124 16.03 3.70 -14.64
C GLU A 124 14.85 4.67 -14.45
N GLU A 125 14.21 4.78 -13.28
CA GLU A 125 13.14 5.77 -13.09
C GLU A 125 13.30 6.59 -11.81
N ARG A 126 14.08 7.68 -11.91
CA ARG A 126 13.91 8.87 -11.06
C ARG A 126 13.85 10.10 -11.98
N PRO A 127 12.72 10.85 -12.04
CA PRO A 127 12.76 12.20 -12.56
C PRO A 127 13.59 13.13 -11.66
#